data_AF-A0ABD5F801-F1
#
_entry.id   AF-A0ABD5F801-F1
#
_cell.length_a   1.000
_cell.length_b   1.000
_cell.length_c   1.000
_cell.angle_alpha   90.00
_cell.angle_beta   90.00
_cell.angle_gamma   90.00
#
_symmetry.space_group_name_H-M   'P 1'
#
loop_
_entity.id
_entity.type
_entity.pdbx_description
1 polymer ?
#
loop_
_entity_poly.entity_id
_entity_poly.type
_entity_poly.pdbx_seq_one_letter_code
_entity_poly.pdbx_strand_id
1 'polypeptide(L)'
;MAKETMVTYLDNYLNKKIPDYELALDWNTRNHSFEIAFRIYGENKGQVEIDDVDGVASEEEIIEFEDAILLVDPEKSTYDSEDFLAVIPYEGKKGMKKNELTAVVDYLKEVIEEGQSDLLDFLADDSEDAIFEMKWDDAVFKALIKPTDSSYLPYPSY
;
A
#
# COMPACT_ATOMS: atom_id res chain seq x y z
N MET A 1 -21.41 8.51 -20.29
CA MET A 1 -20.57 7.80 -19.31
C MET A 1 -19.68 8.84 -18.65
N ALA A 2 -19.55 8.81 -17.32
CA ALA A 2 -18.58 9.68 -16.64
C ALA A 2 -17.16 9.30 -17.10
N LYS A 3 -16.25 10.28 -17.13
CA LYS A 3 -14.85 10.04 -17.47
C LYS A 3 -14.19 9.25 -16.32
N GLU A 4 -13.44 8.20 -16.64
CA GLU A 4 -12.62 7.47 -15.65
C GLU A 4 -11.62 8.45 -15.00
N THR A 5 -11.52 8.40 -13.68
CA THR A 5 -10.63 9.22 -12.82
C THR A 5 -9.69 8.32 -12.04
N MET A 6 -8.71 8.91 -11.34
CA MET A 6 -7.81 8.15 -10.47
C MET A 6 -8.57 7.26 -9.48
N VAL A 7 -9.52 7.80 -8.72
CA VAL A 7 -10.25 7.05 -7.68
C VAL A 7 -11.05 5.89 -8.26
N THR A 8 -11.80 6.13 -9.34
CA THR A 8 -12.63 5.10 -9.97
C THR A 8 -11.77 4.01 -10.62
N TYR A 9 -10.58 4.36 -11.11
CA TYR A 9 -9.67 3.38 -11.70
C TYR A 9 -9.00 2.53 -10.63
N LEU A 10 -8.48 3.17 -9.57
CA LEU A 10 -7.85 2.48 -8.45
C LEU A 10 -8.82 1.51 -7.78
N ASP A 11 -10.02 1.97 -7.41
CA ASP A 11 -11.05 1.14 -6.79
C ASP A 11 -11.36 -0.13 -7.62
N ASN A 12 -11.61 0.04 -8.92
CA ASN A 12 -11.88 -1.10 -9.80
C ASN A 12 -10.66 -2.02 -9.99
N TYR A 13 -9.45 -1.46 -10.05
CA TYR A 13 -8.25 -2.23 -10.35
C TYR A 13 -7.71 -2.97 -9.13
N LEU A 14 -7.76 -2.37 -7.93
CA LEU A 14 -7.44 -3.01 -6.66
C LEU A 14 -8.34 -4.23 -6.43
N ASN A 15 -9.67 -4.05 -6.48
CA ASN A 15 -10.65 -5.14 -6.34
C ASN A 15 -10.46 -6.27 -7.37
N LYS A 16 -9.91 -5.96 -8.55
CA LYS A 16 -9.62 -6.94 -9.58
C LYS A 16 -8.31 -7.69 -9.35
N LYS A 17 -7.26 -7.00 -8.88
CA LYS A 17 -5.89 -7.55 -8.80
C LYS A 17 -5.55 -8.15 -7.46
N ILE A 18 -6.16 -7.66 -6.39
CA ILE A 18 -5.88 -8.07 -5.01
C ILE A 18 -7.21 -8.41 -4.30
N PRO A 19 -8.01 -9.37 -4.82
CA PRO A 19 -9.34 -9.67 -4.27
C PRO A 19 -9.30 -10.44 -2.95
N ASP A 20 -8.16 -11.06 -2.63
CA ASP A 20 -8.02 -12.00 -1.51
C ASP A 20 -7.47 -11.35 -0.24
N TYR A 21 -7.17 -10.05 -0.28
CA TYR A 21 -6.65 -9.29 0.86
C TYR A 21 -7.62 -8.19 1.28
N GLU A 22 -7.49 -7.73 2.52
CA GLU A 22 -8.25 -6.58 3.01
C GLU A 22 -7.53 -5.28 2.61
N LEU A 23 -8.16 -4.50 1.74
CA LEU A 23 -7.67 -3.18 1.33
C LEU A 23 -8.75 -2.11 1.51
N ALA A 24 -8.32 -0.90 1.84
CA ALA A 24 -9.14 0.30 1.86
C ALA A 24 -8.53 1.38 0.97
N LEU A 25 -9.37 1.98 0.10
CA LEU A 25 -9.01 3.18 -0.65
C LEU A 25 -9.72 4.38 -0.03
N ASP A 26 -8.99 5.21 0.72
CA ASP A 26 -9.52 6.48 1.24
C ASP A 26 -9.14 7.64 0.34
N TRP A 27 -10.12 8.47 -0.01
CA TRP A 27 -9.90 9.70 -0.77
C TRP A 27 -10.11 10.92 0.12
N ASN A 28 -9.01 11.44 0.66
CA ASN A 28 -9.04 12.65 1.46
C ASN A 28 -9.09 13.90 0.56
N THR A 29 -10.31 14.31 0.20
CA THR A 29 -10.56 15.48 -0.65
C THR A 29 -9.98 16.79 -0.11
N ARG A 30 -9.83 16.91 1.23
CA ARG A 30 -9.26 18.11 1.87
C ARG A 30 -7.74 18.12 1.73
N ASN A 31 -7.08 16.99 1.97
CA ASN A 31 -5.64 16.83 1.87
C ASN A 31 -5.15 16.55 0.45
N HIS A 32 -6.07 16.39 -0.52
CA HIS A 32 -5.75 16.06 -1.90
C HIS A 32 -4.90 14.78 -2.00
N SER A 33 -5.24 13.76 -1.21
CA SER A 33 -4.51 12.49 -1.18
C SER A 33 -5.43 11.29 -1.38
N PHE A 34 -4.86 10.19 -1.86
CA PHE A 34 -5.49 8.87 -1.87
C PHE A 34 -4.62 7.92 -1.07
N GLU A 35 -5.17 7.30 -0.05
CA GLU A 35 -4.49 6.31 0.76
C GLU A 35 -4.99 4.92 0.38
N ILE A 36 -4.06 4.00 0.14
CA ILE A 36 -4.32 2.59 -0.12
C ILE A 36 -3.78 1.82 1.08
N ALA A 37 -4.60 1.65 2.10
CA ALA A 37 -4.28 0.87 3.29
C ALA A 37 -4.54 -0.62 3.02
N PHE A 38 -3.73 -1.49 3.60
CA PHE A 38 -3.89 -2.93 3.51
C PHE A 38 -3.58 -3.61 4.85
N ARG A 39 -4.15 -4.80 5.06
CA ARG A 39 -3.86 -5.64 6.23
C ARG A 39 -3.42 -7.02 5.80
N ILE A 40 -2.44 -7.57 6.52
CA ILE A 40 -2.01 -8.96 6.42
C ILE A 40 -2.07 -9.62 7.79
N TYR A 41 -2.21 -10.95 7.79
CA TYR A 41 -2.47 -11.73 8.99
C TYR A 41 -1.54 -12.93 9.09
N GLY A 42 -1.10 -13.25 10.30
CA GLY A 42 -0.27 -14.43 10.58
C GLY A 42 -0.72 -15.14 11.85
N GLU A 43 -0.80 -16.48 11.81
CA GLU A 43 -1.10 -17.28 13.00
C GLU A 43 0.17 -17.46 13.84
N ASN A 44 0.16 -16.94 15.07
CA ASN A 44 1.28 -17.03 16.02
C ASN A 44 1.23 -18.37 16.78
N LYS A 45 1.54 -19.46 16.08
CA LYS A 45 1.52 -20.82 16.65
C LYS A 45 2.53 -21.02 17.78
N GLY A 46 3.61 -20.27 17.76
CA GLY A 46 4.65 -20.30 18.79
C GLY A 46 4.26 -19.58 20.07
N GLN A 47 3.16 -18.79 20.04
CA GLN A 47 2.85 -17.80 21.09
C GLN A 47 4.06 -16.92 21.41
N VAL A 48 4.76 -16.50 20.35
CA VAL A 48 5.90 -15.59 20.44
C VAL A 48 5.40 -14.25 20.97
N GLU A 49 6.08 -13.71 21.98
CA GLU A 49 5.85 -12.34 22.46
C GLU A 49 6.41 -11.37 21.40
N ILE A 50 5.55 -10.51 20.87
CA ILE A 50 5.89 -9.56 19.80
C ILE A 50 5.67 -8.15 20.34
N ASP A 51 6.71 -7.33 20.31
CA ASP A 51 6.62 -5.91 20.60
C ASP A 51 6.23 -5.14 19.35
N ASP A 52 5.25 -4.24 19.49
CA ASP A 52 4.98 -3.24 18.46
C ASP A 52 6.04 -2.12 18.45
N VAL A 53 5.87 -1.14 17.55
CA VAL A 53 6.79 0.00 17.41
C VAL A 53 6.88 0.88 18.68
N ASP A 54 5.89 0.82 19.57
CA ASP A 54 5.86 1.52 20.85
C ASP A 54 6.40 0.66 22.01
N GLY A 55 6.83 -0.59 21.73
CA GLY A 55 7.31 -1.55 22.72
C GLY A 55 6.19 -2.19 23.54
N VAL A 56 4.98 -2.25 23.00
CA VAL A 56 3.84 -2.92 23.61
C VAL A 56 3.85 -4.39 23.20
N ALA A 57 4.15 -5.25 24.15
CA ALA A 57 4.13 -6.70 23.97
C ALA A 57 2.72 -7.24 23.71
N SER A 58 2.62 -8.15 22.75
CA SER A 58 1.43 -8.92 22.40
C SER A 58 1.75 -10.39 22.21
N GLU A 59 0.85 -11.26 22.67
CA GLU A 59 0.90 -12.72 22.47
C GLU A 59 -0.38 -13.21 21.75
N GLU A 60 -1.00 -12.34 20.94
CA GLU A 60 -2.24 -12.71 20.23
C GLU A 60 -2.04 -13.92 19.30
N GLU A 61 -3.04 -14.79 19.25
CA GLU A 61 -3.00 -16.00 18.40
C GLU A 61 -2.96 -15.65 16.91
N ILE A 62 -3.51 -14.50 16.52
CA ILE A 62 -3.50 -13.96 15.17
C ILE A 62 -2.88 -12.57 15.24
N ILE A 63 -1.77 -12.38 14.55
CA ILE A 63 -1.11 -11.08 14.41
C ILE A 63 -1.70 -10.38 13.20
N GLU A 64 -2.12 -9.13 13.40
CA GLU A 64 -2.53 -8.20 12.36
C GLU A 64 -1.41 -7.19 12.14
N PHE A 65 -1.05 -6.98 10.86
CA PHE A 65 -0.14 -5.91 10.46
C PHE A 65 -0.84 -5.03 9.42
N GLU A 66 -0.79 -3.71 9.62
CA GLU A 66 -1.38 -2.70 8.75
C GLU A 66 -0.32 -1.71 8.27
N ASP A 67 -0.39 -1.35 6.99
CA ASP A 67 0.43 -0.30 6.37
C ASP A 67 -0.30 0.27 5.13
N ALA A 68 0.24 1.34 4.55
CA ALA A 68 -0.44 2.06 3.48
C ALA A 68 0.52 2.70 2.45
N ILE A 69 0.03 2.81 1.21
CA ILE A 69 0.63 3.66 0.18
C ILE A 69 -0.17 4.96 0.07
N LEU A 70 0.51 6.10 0.04
CA LEU A 70 -0.11 7.42 -0.12
C LEU A 70 0.18 8.02 -1.51
N LEU A 71 -0.87 8.37 -2.25
CA LEU A 71 -0.77 9.17 -3.47
C LEU A 71 -1.10 10.64 -3.16
N VAL A 72 -0.20 11.57 -3.51
CA VAL A 72 -0.27 12.97 -3.03
C VAL A 72 -0.18 14.03 -4.13
N ASP A 73 -0.85 15.17 -3.93
CA ASP A 73 -0.54 16.40 -4.66
C ASP A 73 0.63 17.08 -3.93
N PRO A 74 1.85 17.10 -4.50
CA PRO A 74 3.03 17.58 -3.79
C PRO A 74 2.96 19.07 -3.41
N GLU A 75 2.04 19.85 -4.01
CA GLU A 75 1.86 21.26 -3.69
C GLU A 75 0.80 21.50 -2.60
N LYS A 76 0.01 20.49 -2.22
CA LYS A 76 -1.16 20.67 -1.34
C LYS A 76 -1.30 19.67 -0.21
N SER A 77 -0.78 18.46 -0.37
CA SER A 77 -0.87 17.42 0.64
C SER A 77 0.13 17.66 1.76
N THR A 78 -0.31 17.44 2.99
CA THR A 78 0.55 17.39 4.18
C THR A 78 0.52 15.95 4.72
N TYR A 79 1.68 15.40 5.01
CA TYR A 79 1.86 14.03 5.49
C TYR A 79 3.21 13.92 6.20
N ASP A 80 3.34 12.95 7.11
CA ASP A 80 4.64 12.42 7.51
C ASP A 80 4.98 11.25 6.58
N SER A 81 6.20 11.17 6.06
CA SER A 81 6.59 10.07 5.17
C SER A 81 6.83 8.77 5.92
N GLU A 82 7.11 8.84 7.23
CA GLU A 82 7.35 7.65 8.06
C GLU A 82 6.05 6.88 8.37
N ASP A 83 4.89 7.53 8.20
CA ASP A 83 3.56 6.92 8.42
C ASP A 83 3.11 6.01 7.25
N PHE A 84 3.89 5.91 6.17
CA PHE A 84 3.50 5.18 4.95
C PHE A 84 4.64 4.36 4.38
N LEU A 85 4.34 3.14 3.93
CA LEU A 85 5.23 2.31 3.13
C LEU A 85 5.85 3.05 1.94
N ALA A 86 5.04 3.85 1.25
CA ALA A 86 5.47 4.64 0.11
C ALA A 86 4.60 5.88 -0.11
N VAL A 87 5.23 6.97 -0.56
CA VAL A 87 4.55 8.19 -0.97
C VAL A 87 4.81 8.48 -2.46
N ILE A 88 3.73 8.53 -3.24
CA ILE A 88 3.80 8.61 -4.71
C ILE A 88 3.10 9.89 -5.20
N PRO A 89 3.83 10.87 -5.75
CA PRO A 89 3.24 12.13 -6.17
C PRO A 89 2.46 11.99 -7.49
N TYR A 90 1.34 12.71 -7.62
CA TYR A 90 0.59 12.88 -8.87
C TYR A 90 0.57 14.35 -9.33
N GLU A 91 0.18 14.60 -10.58
CA GLU A 91 0.25 15.93 -11.22
C GLU A 91 -1.03 16.78 -10.98
N GLY A 92 -1.39 17.01 -9.72
CA GLY A 92 -2.55 17.83 -9.34
C GLY A 92 -3.82 17.45 -10.10
N LYS A 93 -4.53 18.42 -10.69
CA LYS A 93 -5.77 18.15 -11.46
C LYS A 93 -5.58 17.23 -12.67
N LYS A 94 -4.37 17.20 -13.25
CA LYS A 94 -4.05 16.33 -14.38
C LYS A 94 -4.01 14.86 -13.96
N GLY A 95 -3.75 14.61 -12.68
CA GLY A 95 -3.70 13.29 -12.06
C GLY A 95 -2.44 12.52 -12.43
N MET A 96 -2.55 11.23 -12.70
CA MET A 96 -1.42 10.34 -12.95
C MET A 96 -1.62 9.56 -14.25
N LYS A 97 -0.53 9.11 -14.89
CA LYS A 97 -0.67 8.25 -16.07
C LYS A 97 -1.25 6.90 -15.65
N LYS A 98 -2.10 6.35 -16.51
CA LYS A 98 -2.78 5.08 -16.24
C LYS A 98 -1.79 3.94 -16.01
N ASN A 99 -0.75 3.82 -16.82
CA ASN A 99 0.30 2.81 -16.65
C ASN A 99 1.10 2.95 -15.35
N GLU A 100 1.28 4.17 -14.82
CA GLU A 100 1.91 4.39 -13.52
C GLU A 100 0.98 3.91 -12.39
N LEU A 101 -0.31 4.28 -12.41
CA LEU A 101 -1.31 3.76 -11.45
C LEU A 101 -1.47 2.23 -11.52
N THR A 102 -1.43 1.67 -12.74
CA THR A 102 -1.42 0.21 -12.93
C THR A 102 -0.22 -0.41 -12.22
N ALA A 103 0.97 0.18 -12.37
CA ALA A 103 2.19 -0.33 -11.77
C ALA A 103 2.17 -0.22 -10.24
N VAL A 104 1.55 0.83 -9.68
CA VAL A 104 1.36 0.95 -8.22
C VAL A 104 0.61 -0.27 -7.68
N VAL A 105 -0.53 -0.61 -8.28
CA VAL A 105 -1.35 -1.74 -7.83
C VAL A 105 -0.69 -3.09 -8.13
N ASP A 106 -0.07 -3.23 -9.31
CA ASP A 106 0.63 -4.47 -9.67
C ASP A 106 1.81 -4.74 -8.73
N TYR A 107 2.57 -3.71 -8.36
CA TYR A 107 3.69 -3.87 -7.43
C TYR A 107 3.24 -4.01 -5.98
N LEU A 108 2.21 -3.27 -5.54
CA LEU A 108 1.61 -3.46 -4.22
C LEU A 108 1.18 -4.92 -4.00
N LYS A 109 0.62 -5.58 -5.02
CA LYS A 109 0.28 -7.00 -4.94
C LYS A 109 1.51 -7.87 -4.64
N GLU A 110 2.61 -7.65 -5.35
CA GLU A 110 3.86 -8.39 -5.15
C GLU A 110 4.41 -8.14 -3.73
N VAL A 111 4.39 -6.89 -3.28
CA VAL A 111 4.83 -6.48 -1.93
C VAL A 111 3.97 -7.11 -0.83
N ILE A 112 2.64 -7.16 -0.99
CA ILE A 112 1.74 -7.84 -0.04
C ILE A 112 2.00 -9.34 -0.02
N GLU A 113 2.16 -9.99 -1.18
CA GLU A 113 2.42 -11.43 -1.26
C GLU A 113 3.76 -11.82 -0.64
N GLU A 114 4.80 -11.00 -0.85
CA GLU A 114 6.12 -11.17 -0.24
C GLU A 114 6.06 -10.89 1.28
N GLY A 115 5.46 -9.77 1.69
CA GLY A 115 5.26 -9.42 3.10
C GLY A 115 4.46 -10.46 3.88
N GLN A 116 3.46 -11.08 3.27
CA GLN A 116 2.72 -12.19 3.88
C GLN A 116 3.60 -13.42 4.09
N SER A 117 4.52 -13.71 3.17
CA SER A 117 5.51 -14.80 3.35
C SER A 117 6.49 -14.46 4.46
N ASP A 118 7.05 -13.25 4.44
CA ASP A 118 8.02 -12.76 5.41
C ASP A 118 7.42 -12.72 6.83
N LEU A 119 6.14 -12.36 6.98
CA LEU A 119 5.44 -12.39 8.26
C LEU A 119 5.33 -13.82 8.81
N LEU A 120 5.02 -14.80 7.97
CA LEU A 120 4.93 -16.20 8.40
C LEU A 120 6.31 -16.76 8.78
N ASP A 121 7.35 -16.38 8.05
CA ASP A 121 8.73 -16.75 8.37
C ASP A 121 9.17 -16.09 9.68
N PHE A 122 8.81 -14.82 9.92
CA PHE A 122 9.05 -14.11 11.19
C PHE A 122 8.39 -14.83 12.38
N LEU A 123 7.11 -15.20 12.26
CA LEU A 123 6.37 -15.91 13.32
C LEU A 123 6.86 -17.34 13.57
N ALA A 124 7.64 -17.90 12.64
CA ALA A 124 8.24 -19.22 12.76
C ALA A 124 9.72 -19.17 13.18
N ASP A 125 10.32 -17.97 13.27
CA ASP A 125 11.70 -17.78 13.71
C ASP A 125 11.77 -17.75 15.24
N ASP A 126 12.62 -18.61 15.81
CA ASP A 126 12.87 -18.67 17.25
C ASP A 126 13.91 -17.62 17.71
N SER A 127 14.31 -16.70 16.83
CA SER A 127 15.28 -15.64 17.08
C SER A 127 14.67 -14.42 17.77
N GLU A 128 15.17 -14.08 18.96
CA GLU A 128 14.73 -12.89 19.73
C GLU A 128 15.04 -11.54 19.04
N ASP A 129 15.93 -11.51 18.05
CA ASP A 129 16.34 -10.28 17.32
C ASP A 129 15.63 -10.11 15.96
N ALA A 130 14.65 -10.97 15.63
CA ALA A 130 13.95 -10.88 14.35
C ALA A 130 13.06 -9.63 14.30
N ILE A 131 13.01 -8.97 13.14
CA ILE A 131 12.14 -7.80 12.90
C ILE A 131 11.41 -8.02 11.59
N PHE A 132 10.10 -7.78 11.60
CA PHE A 132 9.26 -7.77 10.41
C PHE A 132 8.92 -6.34 10.02
N GLU A 133 9.06 -6.03 8.74
CA GLU A 133 8.63 -4.77 8.13
C GLU A 133 8.21 -5.00 6.68
N MET A 134 7.27 -4.19 6.18
CA MET A 134 6.95 -4.15 4.76
C MET A 134 8.04 -3.39 4.01
N LYS A 135 8.32 -3.80 2.77
CA LYS A 135 9.38 -3.21 1.96
C LYS A 135 8.86 -2.74 0.61
N TRP A 136 9.18 -1.50 0.29
CA TRP A 136 8.90 -0.91 -1.02
C TRP A 136 10.20 -0.45 -1.68
N ASP A 137 10.55 -1.07 -2.82
CA ASP A 137 11.69 -0.65 -3.61
C ASP A 137 11.23 0.26 -4.77
N ASP A 138 11.59 1.52 -4.64
CA ASP A 138 11.25 2.59 -5.55
C ASP A 138 11.85 2.42 -6.96
N ALA A 139 12.98 1.72 -7.07
CA ALA A 139 13.61 1.37 -8.34
C ALA A 139 12.91 0.18 -9.01
N VAL A 140 12.51 -0.83 -8.23
CA VAL A 140 11.71 -1.96 -8.72
C VAL A 140 10.35 -1.47 -9.23
N PHE A 141 9.66 -0.65 -8.44
CA PHE A 141 8.42 0.02 -8.84
C PHE A 141 8.57 0.73 -10.19
N LYS A 142 9.58 1.60 -10.32
CA LYS A 142 9.81 2.37 -11.56
C LYS A 142 10.14 1.48 -12.75
N ALA A 143 10.82 0.35 -12.54
CA ALA A 143 11.13 -0.61 -13.59
C ALA A 143 9.89 -1.41 -14.05
N LEU A 144 8.88 -1.57 -13.18
CA LEU A 144 7.61 -2.24 -13.49
C LEU A 144 6.65 -1.38 -14.33
N ILE A 145 6.90 -0.09 -14.47
CA ILE A 145 6.08 0.80 -15.29
C ILE A 145 6.23 0.41 -16.78
N LYS A 146 5.24 -0.32 -17.28
CA LYS A 146 5.21 -0.76 -18.68
C LYS A 146 4.98 0.45 -19.59
N PRO A 147 5.59 0.49 -20.80
CA PRO A 147 5.34 1.54 -21.79
C PRO A 147 4.00 1.30 -22.53
N THR A 148 2.94 1.01 -21.78
CA THR A 148 1.57 0.77 -22.26
C THR A 148 0.78 2.07 -22.23
N ASP A 149 -0.55 2.01 -22.03
CA ASP A 149 -1.45 3.16 -22.02
C ASP A 149 -0.98 4.24 -21.02
N SER A 150 -0.38 5.29 -21.56
CA SER A 150 0.14 6.46 -20.83
C SER A 150 -0.85 7.63 -20.83
N SER A 151 -2.12 7.37 -21.13
CA SER A 151 -3.17 8.37 -20.97
C SER A 151 -3.31 8.78 -19.50
N TYR A 152 -3.65 10.05 -19.29
CA TYR A 152 -3.83 10.58 -17.93
C TYR A 152 -5.22 10.26 -17.40
N LEU A 153 -5.24 9.76 -16.18
CA LEU A 153 -6.43 9.67 -15.35
C LEU A 153 -6.46 10.90 -14.44
N PRO A 154 -7.45 11.80 -14.61
CA PRO A 154 -7.49 13.04 -13.84
C PRO A 154 -7.85 12.78 -12.39
N TYR A 155 -7.42 13.71 -11.52
CA TYR A 155 -7.96 13.83 -10.18
C TYR A 155 -9.49 14.02 -10.25
N PRO A 156 -10.29 13.37 -9.39
CA PRO A 156 -11.75 13.46 -9.48
C PRO A 156 -12.27 14.86 -9.11
N SER A 157 -13.34 15.29 -9.79
CA SER A 157 -14.06 16.50 -9.40
C SER A 157 -15.04 16.20 -8.27
N TYR A 158 -15.11 17.08 -7.27
CA TYR A 158 -16.09 17.06 -6.18
C TYR A 158 -16.88 18.37 -6.13
#